data_AF-A0A536Q1T2-F1
#
_entry.id   AF-A0A536Q1T2-F1
#
_cell.length_a   1.000
_cell.length_b   1.000
_cell.length_c   1.000
_cell.angle_alpha   90.00
_cell.angle_beta   90.00
_cell.angle_gamma   90.00
#
_symmetry.space_group_name_H-M   'P 1'
#
loop_
_entity.id
_entity.type
_entity.pdbx_description
1 polymer ?
#
loop_
_entity_poly.entity_id
_entity_poly.type
_entity_poly.pdbx_seq_one_letter_code
_entity_poly.pdbx_strand_id
1 'polypeptide(L)'
;MVQLRRDNAAQRSDASVRPQCGGAAGGRLAGLLCHRRPVSAPRGGDCVAGRRAGAPACARRARRGGVSRAKAGLSARELSRSPADVSPGWLRALPRDRPASDRPQNLVTIHIEVTADRRFATNSYLVEDEHTHDAAVIDSNLEPELIVEVASTRGATVKAILLTHTDLDHIAGLHELREAFGSVPIAVHDAERHVVAEGKPLRREFGPIATQVDNVVSLEDGKTYRVGSLEFEILHTPGHSPGGVTLKIDGYLFTGDALFAGSVGRSDFANSDTAALLDGIRSRLLSQPDDMIVYSGHGPATTIGRERKMNPFLVEPT
;
A
#
# COMPACT_ATOMS: atom_id res chain seq x y z
N MET A 1 -25.35 38.15 -38.97
CA MET A 1 -24.76 37.29 -37.92
C MET A 1 -23.26 37.17 -38.21
N VAL A 2 -22.58 38.32 -38.12
CA VAL A 2 -21.61 38.76 -37.09
C VAL A 2 -20.21 38.17 -37.30
N GLN A 3 -19.34 39.04 -37.81
CA GLN A 3 -17.88 38.96 -37.73
C GLN A 3 -17.34 40.34 -37.31
N LEU A 4 -16.21 40.31 -36.62
CA LEU A 4 -15.56 41.31 -35.76
C LEU A 4 -15.12 42.64 -36.41
N ARG A 5 -14.97 43.69 -35.57
CA ARG A 5 -13.84 44.67 -35.46
C ARG A 5 -14.16 45.70 -34.34
N ARG A 6 -13.36 45.77 -33.27
CA ARG A 6 -12.18 46.63 -32.97
C ARG A 6 -12.47 48.10 -32.57
N ASP A 7 -12.08 48.38 -31.32
CA ASP A 7 -11.33 49.51 -30.75
C ASP A 7 -11.80 50.96 -30.95
N ASN A 8 -11.98 51.70 -29.84
CA ASN A 8 -11.27 52.97 -29.64
C ASN A 8 -11.21 53.43 -28.17
N ALA A 9 -10.16 54.19 -27.85
CA ALA A 9 -9.72 54.59 -26.52
C ALA A 9 -9.93 56.09 -26.21
N ALA A 10 -9.93 56.38 -24.90
CA ALA A 10 -9.36 57.55 -24.18
C ALA A 10 -9.99 58.95 -24.27
N GLN A 11 -10.22 59.56 -23.07
CA GLN A 11 -9.88 60.94 -22.60
C GLN A 11 -10.67 61.23 -21.29
N ARG A 12 -10.08 61.24 -20.08
CA ARG A 12 -9.34 62.30 -19.32
C ARG A 12 -10.02 63.69 -19.24
N SER A 13 -10.36 64.14 -18.02
CA SER A 13 -9.76 65.33 -17.34
C SER A 13 -10.52 65.76 -16.05
N ASP A 14 -9.74 66.00 -14.97
CA ASP A 14 -9.78 67.07 -13.94
C ASP A 14 -11.09 67.47 -13.20
N ALA A 15 -11.10 68.03 -11.98
CA ALA A 15 -10.21 68.13 -10.81
C ALA A 15 -10.90 69.06 -9.78
N SER A 16 -10.49 68.96 -8.50
CA SER A 16 -10.57 70.00 -7.44
C SER A 16 -11.95 70.20 -6.75
N VAL A 17 -12.15 70.47 -5.45
CA VAL A 17 -11.41 71.17 -4.37
C VAL A 17 -11.90 70.68 -2.97
N ARG A 18 -11.02 70.68 -1.94
CA ARG A 18 -11.31 70.44 -0.49
C ARG A 18 -11.65 71.76 0.26
N PRO A 19 -12.11 71.80 1.56
CA PRO A 19 -11.19 71.65 2.72
C PRO A 19 -11.76 71.09 4.06
N GLN A 20 -10.84 70.50 4.87
CA GLN A 20 -10.59 70.60 6.35
C GLN A 20 -11.75 70.40 7.38
N CYS A 21 -11.58 69.86 8.61
CA CYS A 21 -10.48 69.33 9.44
C CYS A 21 -11.09 68.65 10.70
N GLY A 22 -10.36 67.72 11.35
CA GLY A 22 -10.41 67.53 12.82
C GLY A 22 -10.63 66.11 13.36
N GLY A 23 -9.69 65.64 14.20
CA GLY A 23 -9.99 64.69 15.29
C GLY A 23 -9.25 63.35 15.26
N ALA A 24 -8.31 63.17 16.19
CA ALA A 24 -7.41 62.03 16.35
C ALA A 24 -8.05 60.80 17.05
N ALA A 25 -7.49 59.60 16.80
CA ALA A 25 -6.90 58.72 17.82
C ALA A 25 -6.64 57.28 17.30
N GLY A 26 -5.38 56.84 17.38
CA GLY A 26 -4.95 55.54 17.94
C GLY A 26 -5.25 54.22 17.22
N GLY A 27 -4.19 53.51 16.80
CA GLY A 27 -4.14 52.04 16.86
C GLY A 27 -3.71 51.31 15.58
N ARG A 28 -2.40 51.18 15.34
CA ARG A 28 -1.84 50.07 14.54
C ARG A 28 -0.71 49.40 15.33
N LEU A 29 -0.89 48.11 15.58
CA LEU A 29 0.10 47.19 16.13
C LEU A 29 1.19 46.94 15.08
N ALA A 30 2.44 47.21 15.45
CA ALA A 30 3.63 46.74 14.75
C ALA A 30 4.54 46.02 15.76
N GLY A 31 4.98 44.83 15.35
CA GLY A 31 6.23 44.15 15.70
C GLY A 31 6.71 44.13 17.15
N LEU A 32 6.73 42.94 17.76
CA LEU A 32 7.67 42.64 18.85
C LEU A 32 8.53 41.41 18.53
N LEU A 33 9.79 41.75 18.22
CA LEU A 33 11.05 41.20 18.71
C LEU A 33 11.12 39.74 19.23
N CYS A 34 12.00 39.00 18.56
CA CYS A 34 12.79 37.89 19.09
C CYS A 34 13.54 38.27 20.36
N HIS A 35 13.35 37.51 21.44
CA HIS A 35 14.32 37.42 22.54
C HIS A 35 14.96 36.02 22.56
N ARG A 36 16.24 35.99 22.16
CA ARG A 36 17.18 34.91 22.48
C ARG A 36 17.52 34.99 23.98
N ARG A 37 17.47 33.85 24.67
CA ARG A 37 18.18 33.64 25.94
C ARG A 37 19.33 32.65 25.71
N PRO A 38 20.53 32.89 26.27
CA PRO A 38 21.64 31.96 26.21
C PRO A 38 21.59 30.97 27.39
N VAL A 39 21.98 29.72 27.16
CA VAL A 39 22.34 28.79 28.24
C VAL A 39 23.85 28.55 28.15
N SER A 40 24.54 29.01 29.19
CA SER A 40 25.97 28.82 29.43
C SER A 40 26.19 27.64 30.38
N ALA A 41 27.00 26.66 29.97
CA ALA A 41 27.87 25.86 30.85
C ALA A 41 29.00 26.79 31.40
N PRO A 42 29.86 26.44 32.40
CA PRO A 42 30.42 25.10 32.69
C PRO A 42 30.78 24.79 34.19
N ARG A 43 31.28 23.58 34.46
CA ARG A 43 32.61 23.26 35.07
C ARG A 43 32.63 21.98 35.92
N GLY A 44 33.64 21.14 35.66
CA GLY A 44 34.51 20.54 36.69
C GLY A 44 34.39 19.04 36.94
N GLY A 45 35.51 18.30 36.82
CA GLY A 45 35.72 17.04 37.55
C GLY A 45 36.46 15.90 36.84
N ASP A 46 37.76 16.08 36.62
CA ASP A 46 38.87 15.11 36.74
C ASP A 46 38.94 13.76 35.98
N CYS A 47 40.05 13.66 35.23
CA CYS A 47 40.72 12.43 34.80
C CYS A 47 41.70 11.95 35.89
N VAL A 48 41.78 10.64 36.17
CA VAL A 48 43.06 9.97 36.53
C VAL A 48 43.08 8.52 36.03
N ALA A 49 44.24 8.14 35.50
CA ALA A 49 44.63 6.87 34.89
C ALA A 49 44.95 5.74 35.89
N GLY A 50 44.95 4.49 35.42
CA GLY A 50 45.55 3.34 36.11
C GLY A 50 45.65 2.11 35.20
N ARG A 51 46.88 1.67 34.92
CA ARG A 51 47.27 0.69 33.88
C ARG A 51 47.37 -0.77 34.38
N ARG A 52 47.55 -1.66 33.39
CA ARG A 52 48.29 -2.97 33.34
C ARG A 52 47.55 -4.21 33.88
N ALA A 53 47.73 -5.42 33.35
CA ALA A 53 48.47 -5.99 32.21
C ALA A 53 47.99 -7.44 32.00
N GLY A 54 48.19 -8.05 30.82
CA GLY A 54 48.08 -9.51 30.68
C GLY A 54 47.78 -10.01 29.26
N ALA A 55 48.78 -10.04 28.39
CA ALA A 55 48.86 -11.02 27.30
C ALA A 55 49.72 -12.22 27.79
N PRO A 56 49.63 -13.39 27.15
CA PRO A 56 50.54 -13.60 26.03
C PRO A 56 49.92 -14.28 24.80
N ALA A 57 50.61 -14.05 23.67
CA ALA A 57 50.40 -14.68 22.39
C ALA A 57 50.94 -16.12 22.34
N CYS A 58 50.40 -16.94 21.44
CA CYS A 58 51.24 -17.84 20.65
C CYS A 58 50.63 -18.13 19.28
N ALA A 59 51.49 -18.12 18.27
CA ALA A 59 51.22 -18.20 16.85
C ALA A 59 51.47 -19.60 16.27
N ARG A 60 51.23 -19.71 14.95
CA ARG A 60 51.58 -20.77 13.97
C ARG A 60 50.41 -21.73 13.69
N ARG A 61 50.09 -22.12 12.44
CA ARG A 61 50.87 -22.12 11.21
C ARG A 61 49.93 -22.25 10.00
N ALA A 62 50.16 -21.44 8.97
CA ALA A 62 49.58 -21.62 7.63
C ALA A 62 50.16 -22.87 6.94
N ARG A 63 49.35 -23.59 6.18
CA ARG A 63 49.82 -24.49 5.12
C ARG A 63 49.22 -24.06 3.78
N ARG A 64 50.15 -23.83 2.84
CA ARG A 64 49.94 -23.63 1.41
C ARG A 64 49.64 -24.97 0.72
N GLY A 65 48.82 -24.91 -0.32
CA GLY A 65 48.73 -25.94 -1.36
C GLY A 65 47.88 -25.40 -2.49
N GLY A 66 48.52 -24.88 -3.54
CA GLY A 66 47.84 -24.53 -4.80
C GLY A 66 48.21 -25.52 -5.88
N VAL A 67 47.34 -25.75 -6.87
CA VAL A 67 47.73 -26.16 -8.23
C VAL A 67 46.71 -25.65 -9.27
N SER A 68 47.29 -25.05 -10.31
CA SER A 68 46.93 -24.84 -11.73
C SER A 68 45.59 -24.28 -12.21
N ARG A 69 45.75 -23.18 -12.97
CA ARG A 69 44.92 -22.70 -14.09
C ARG A 69 44.74 -23.76 -15.19
N ALA A 70 43.56 -23.75 -15.80
CA ALA A 70 43.39 -24.00 -17.23
C ALA A 70 42.70 -22.78 -17.86
N LYS A 71 43.32 -22.21 -18.90
CA LYS A 71 42.74 -21.20 -19.80
C LYS A 71 42.03 -21.94 -20.93
N ALA A 72 40.83 -21.50 -21.26
CA ALA A 72 40.31 -21.55 -22.63
C ALA A 72 39.51 -20.26 -22.84
N GLY A 73 40.03 -19.39 -23.70
CA GLY A 73 39.32 -18.20 -24.14
C GLY A 73 38.40 -18.55 -25.31
N LEU A 74 37.32 -17.80 -25.47
CA LEU A 74 36.65 -17.58 -26.74
C LEU A 74 36.05 -16.17 -26.74
N SER A 75 36.01 -15.61 -27.94
CA SER A 75 35.98 -14.19 -28.31
C SER A 75 34.65 -13.48 -28.12
N ALA A 76 34.75 -12.15 -27.98
CA ALA A 76 33.66 -11.22 -28.22
C ALA A 76 33.29 -11.18 -29.72
N ARG A 77 32.07 -11.61 -30.05
CA ARG A 77 31.17 -11.09 -31.09
C ARG A 77 29.93 -11.98 -31.14
N GLU A 78 28.79 -11.36 -31.47
CA GLU A 78 27.45 -11.95 -31.65
C GLU A 78 26.72 -12.27 -30.33
N LEU A 79 25.51 -11.81 -30.03
CA LEU A 79 24.45 -11.09 -30.75
C LEU A 79 23.59 -10.38 -29.70
N SER A 80 23.00 -9.26 -30.12
CA SER A 80 21.93 -8.55 -29.43
C SER A 80 20.75 -9.45 -29.08
N ARG A 81 20.15 -9.23 -27.90
CA ARG A 81 18.71 -9.35 -27.60
C ARG A 81 18.43 -8.88 -26.18
N SER A 82 17.53 -7.90 -26.05
CA SER A 82 16.93 -7.47 -24.77
C SER A 82 16.15 -8.62 -24.12
N PRO A 83 16.11 -8.72 -22.78
CA PRO A 83 15.06 -9.48 -22.11
C PRO A 83 13.88 -8.54 -21.81
N ALA A 84 13.01 -8.38 -22.81
CA ALA A 84 11.58 -8.19 -22.56
C ALA A 84 10.93 -9.59 -22.68
N ASP A 85 9.83 -9.79 -21.96
CA ASP A 85 9.01 -11.01 -21.90
C ASP A 85 9.55 -12.17 -21.06
N VAL A 86 9.33 -12.07 -19.75
CA VAL A 86 9.12 -13.24 -18.89
C VAL A 86 7.76 -13.06 -18.22
N SER A 87 6.68 -13.50 -18.88
CA SER A 87 5.39 -13.70 -18.22
C SER A 87 5.48 -14.92 -17.30
N PRO A 88 5.14 -14.82 -16.00
CA PRO A 88 5.08 -15.98 -15.13
C PRO A 88 4.00 -16.98 -15.61
N GLY A 89 4.41 -18.20 -15.94
CA GLY A 89 3.58 -19.27 -16.50
C GLY A 89 2.54 -19.91 -15.56
N TRP A 90 1.99 -19.16 -14.59
CA TRP A 90 0.94 -19.63 -13.68
C TRP A 90 -0.45 -19.03 -13.97
N LEU A 91 -0.59 -18.19 -15.00
CA LEU A 91 -1.87 -17.70 -15.54
C LEU A 91 -2.62 -18.79 -16.35
N ARG A 92 -3.00 -19.90 -15.70
CA ARG A 92 -4.01 -20.82 -16.26
C ARG A 92 -5.28 -20.72 -15.43
N ALA A 93 -6.28 -20.08 -16.02
CA ALA A 93 -7.65 -20.08 -15.51
C ALA A 93 -8.11 -21.52 -15.24
N LEU A 94 -8.62 -21.77 -14.03
CA LEU A 94 -9.23 -23.04 -13.66
C LEU A 94 -10.65 -23.13 -14.27
N PRO A 95 -11.13 -24.32 -14.72
CA PRO A 95 -12.45 -24.46 -15.31
C PRO A 95 -13.56 -24.26 -14.28
N ARG A 96 -14.60 -23.52 -14.66
CA ARG A 96 -15.81 -23.28 -13.86
C ARG A 96 -16.98 -24.07 -14.46
N ASP A 97 -17.37 -25.17 -13.83
CA ASP A 97 -18.70 -25.77 -14.04
C ASP A 97 -19.53 -25.52 -12.76
N ARG A 98 -20.55 -24.65 -12.85
CA ARG A 98 -21.56 -24.43 -11.79
C ARG A 98 -22.92 -25.01 -12.24
N PRO A 99 -23.66 -25.74 -11.38
CA PRO A 99 -25.07 -26.03 -11.63
C PRO A 99 -25.94 -24.78 -11.36
N ALA A 100 -26.91 -24.54 -12.22
CA ALA A 100 -27.74 -23.33 -12.22
C ALA A 100 -28.74 -23.31 -11.06
N SER A 101 -28.74 -22.21 -10.28
CA SER A 101 -29.85 -21.85 -9.38
C SER A 101 -30.48 -20.54 -9.84
N ASP A 102 -31.79 -20.56 -9.99
CA ASP A 102 -32.63 -19.49 -10.52
C ASP A 102 -32.69 -18.26 -9.58
N ARG A 103 -31.92 -17.21 -9.90
CA ARG A 103 -32.14 -15.83 -9.45
C ARG A 103 -31.89 -14.90 -10.63
N PRO A 104 -32.67 -13.83 -10.83
CA PRO A 104 -32.34 -12.81 -11.82
C PRO A 104 -31.14 -12.02 -11.29
N GLN A 105 -29.95 -12.40 -11.70
CA GLN A 105 -28.71 -11.71 -11.34
C GLN A 105 -28.34 -10.75 -12.46
N ASN A 106 -28.12 -9.48 -12.11
CA ASN A 106 -27.09 -8.70 -12.79
C ASN A 106 -25.82 -9.54 -12.68
N LEU A 107 -25.49 -10.31 -13.72
CA LEU A 107 -24.33 -11.19 -13.75
C LEU A 107 -23.09 -10.31 -13.84
N VAL A 108 -22.53 -9.94 -12.67
CA VAL A 108 -21.22 -9.32 -12.58
C VAL A 108 -20.19 -10.35 -13.01
N THR A 109 -19.42 -10.04 -14.06
CA THR A 109 -18.31 -10.89 -14.50
C THR A 109 -17.03 -10.24 -14.03
N ILE A 110 -16.38 -10.86 -13.03
CA ILE A 110 -15.22 -10.27 -12.37
C ILE A 110 -13.94 -10.65 -13.11
N HIS A 111 -13.22 -9.63 -13.56
CA HIS A 111 -11.84 -9.73 -13.99
C HIS A 111 -10.90 -9.30 -12.86
N ILE A 112 -9.80 -10.02 -12.68
CA ILE A 112 -8.78 -9.72 -11.66
C ILE A 112 -7.43 -9.68 -12.35
N GLU A 113 -6.73 -8.56 -12.22
CA GLU A 113 -5.31 -8.44 -12.54
C GLU A 113 -4.52 -8.26 -11.26
N VAL A 114 -3.28 -8.74 -11.27
CA VAL A 114 -2.35 -8.61 -10.15
C VAL A 114 -1.03 -8.03 -10.65
N THR A 115 -0.51 -7.06 -9.91
CA THR A 115 0.85 -6.55 -10.07
C THR A 115 1.61 -6.80 -8.78
N ALA A 116 2.92 -7.02 -8.86
CA ALA A 116 3.77 -7.24 -7.70
C ALA A 116 5.02 -6.38 -7.80
N ASP A 117 5.32 -5.60 -6.75
CA ASP A 117 6.49 -4.75 -6.76
C ASP A 117 7.79 -5.57 -6.59
N ARG A 118 8.91 -5.05 -7.09
CA ARG A 118 10.19 -5.77 -7.01
C ARG A 118 10.82 -5.84 -5.61
N ARG A 119 10.44 -4.95 -4.69
CA ARG A 119 11.14 -4.79 -3.40
C ARG A 119 10.55 -5.68 -2.32
N PHE A 120 9.23 -5.71 -2.21
CA PHE A 120 8.49 -6.48 -1.21
C PHE A 120 7.71 -7.64 -1.83
N ALA A 121 7.57 -7.67 -3.16
CA ALA A 121 6.68 -8.59 -3.85
C ALA A 121 5.24 -8.47 -3.31
N THR A 122 4.83 -7.25 -3.01
CA THR A 122 3.48 -6.92 -2.54
C THR A 122 2.55 -6.86 -3.72
N ASN A 123 1.49 -7.66 -3.64
CA ASN A 123 0.46 -7.76 -4.65
C ASN A 123 -0.51 -6.59 -4.52
N SER A 124 -0.68 -5.84 -5.61
CA SER A 124 -1.81 -4.93 -5.81
C SER A 124 -2.76 -5.56 -6.84
N TYR A 125 -4.06 -5.40 -6.62
CA TYR A 125 -5.07 -5.99 -7.50
C TYR A 125 -5.95 -4.94 -8.15
N LEU A 126 -6.30 -5.17 -9.41
CA LEU A 126 -7.40 -4.48 -10.08
C LEU A 126 -8.55 -5.47 -10.18
N VAL A 127 -9.65 -5.18 -9.49
CA VAL A 127 -10.89 -5.95 -9.57
C VAL A 127 -11.88 -5.16 -10.39
N GLU A 128 -12.29 -5.69 -11.53
CA GLU A 128 -13.14 -5.00 -12.50
C GLU A 128 -14.38 -5.85 -12.82
N ASP A 129 -15.53 -5.20 -12.95
CA ASP A 129 -16.68 -5.78 -13.63
C ASP A 129 -16.53 -5.60 -15.14
N GLU A 130 -16.36 -6.69 -15.88
CA GLU A 130 -16.14 -6.68 -17.33
C GLU A 130 -17.29 -6.05 -18.13
N HIS A 131 -18.49 -5.95 -17.55
CA HIS A 131 -19.62 -5.37 -18.26
C HIS A 131 -19.70 -3.84 -18.13
N THR A 132 -19.50 -3.32 -16.91
CA THR A 132 -19.62 -1.89 -16.62
C THR A 132 -18.28 -1.16 -16.69
N HIS A 133 -17.18 -1.90 -16.66
CA HIS A 133 -15.82 -1.40 -16.42
C HIS A 133 -15.66 -0.69 -15.07
N ASP A 134 -16.60 -0.87 -14.13
CA ASP A 134 -16.42 -0.38 -12.77
C ASP A 134 -15.32 -1.18 -12.08
N ALA A 135 -14.36 -0.48 -11.48
CA ALA A 135 -13.21 -1.13 -10.89
C ALA A 135 -12.87 -0.61 -9.49
N ALA A 136 -12.31 -1.52 -8.69
CA ALA A 136 -11.67 -1.28 -7.42
C ALA A 136 -10.18 -1.64 -7.53
N VAL A 137 -9.31 -0.80 -6.96
CA VAL A 137 -7.94 -1.20 -6.67
C VAL A 137 -7.88 -1.73 -5.24
N ILE A 138 -7.23 -2.86 -5.02
CA ILE A 138 -6.99 -3.42 -3.69
C ILE A 138 -5.49 -3.34 -3.42
N ASP A 139 -5.14 -2.61 -2.36
CA ASP A 139 -3.78 -2.27 -1.94
C ASP A 139 -2.94 -1.54 -3.01
N SER A 140 -1.93 -0.79 -2.57
CA SER A 140 -1.04 -0.01 -3.42
C SER A 140 0.42 -0.28 -3.09
N ASN A 141 1.03 -1.15 -3.87
CA ASN A 141 2.45 -1.47 -3.78
C ASN A 141 3.37 -0.31 -4.22
N LEU A 142 4.68 -0.58 -4.26
CA LEU A 142 5.72 0.40 -4.55
C LEU A 142 5.91 0.71 -6.05
N GLU A 143 5.24 -0.02 -6.94
CA GLU A 143 5.25 0.21 -8.39
C GLU A 143 3.81 0.47 -8.88
N PRO A 144 3.13 1.52 -8.36
CA PRO A 144 1.73 1.82 -8.65
C PRO A 144 1.45 2.09 -10.13
N GLU A 145 2.46 2.51 -10.91
CA GLU A 145 2.36 2.69 -12.35
C GLU A 145 1.89 1.42 -13.08
N LEU A 146 2.21 0.23 -12.56
CA LEU A 146 1.78 -1.04 -13.14
C LEU A 146 0.26 -1.19 -13.09
N ILE A 147 -0.38 -0.82 -11.96
CA ILE A 147 -1.84 -0.93 -11.85
C ILE A 147 -2.54 0.15 -12.68
N VAL A 148 -1.92 1.32 -12.81
CA VAL A 148 -2.41 2.41 -13.68
C VAL A 148 -2.37 1.99 -15.14
N GLU A 149 -1.28 1.36 -15.59
CA GLU A 149 -1.16 0.84 -16.96
C GLU A 149 -2.21 -0.24 -17.25
N VAL A 150 -2.40 -1.17 -16.31
CA VAL A 150 -3.42 -2.22 -16.43
C VAL A 150 -4.82 -1.62 -16.49
N ALA A 151 -5.18 -0.72 -15.59
CA ALA A 151 -6.49 -0.06 -15.57
C ALA A 151 -6.75 0.71 -16.88
N SER A 152 -5.74 1.45 -17.36
CA SER A 152 -5.81 2.19 -18.63
C SER A 152 -6.00 1.28 -19.84
N THR A 153 -5.22 0.20 -19.93
CA THR A 153 -5.28 -0.77 -21.03
C THR A 153 -6.65 -1.44 -21.13
N ARG A 154 -7.29 -1.66 -19.98
CA ARG A 154 -8.61 -2.30 -19.89
C ARG A 154 -9.77 -1.31 -20.07
N GLY A 155 -9.51 0.00 -20.01
CA GLY A 155 -10.56 1.01 -19.98
C GLY A 155 -11.35 1.01 -18.66
N ALA A 156 -10.73 0.50 -17.59
CA ALA A 156 -11.36 0.37 -16.28
C ALA A 156 -11.56 1.73 -15.62
N THR A 157 -12.75 1.96 -15.07
CA THR A 157 -13.09 3.15 -14.28
C THR A 157 -12.90 2.83 -12.80
N VAL A 158 -11.73 3.17 -12.28
CA VAL A 158 -11.42 3.00 -10.84
C VAL A 158 -12.28 3.96 -10.02
N LYS A 159 -13.13 3.42 -9.16
CA LYS A 159 -14.07 4.19 -8.33
C LYS A 159 -13.71 4.23 -6.85
N ALA A 160 -12.82 3.34 -6.39
CA ALA A 160 -12.33 3.29 -5.02
C ALA A 160 -10.99 2.55 -4.94
N ILE A 161 -10.21 2.85 -3.90
CA ILE A 161 -9.05 2.05 -3.49
C ILE A 161 -9.36 1.46 -2.11
N LEU A 162 -9.26 0.15 -1.97
CA LEU A 162 -9.60 -0.59 -0.76
C LEU A 162 -8.30 -1.12 -0.17
N LEU A 163 -8.11 -0.89 1.12
CA LEU A 163 -6.91 -1.30 1.82
C LEU A 163 -7.24 -2.49 2.71
N THR A 164 -6.55 -3.61 2.50
CA THR A 164 -6.62 -4.78 3.38
C THR A 164 -6.05 -4.44 4.76
N HIS A 165 -4.97 -3.66 4.77
CA HIS A 165 -4.34 -3.06 5.95
C HIS A 165 -3.39 -1.95 5.49
N THR A 166 -2.64 -1.36 6.43
CA THR A 166 -1.86 -0.14 6.21
C THR A 166 -0.35 -0.30 6.47
N ASP A 167 0.18 -1.51 6.29
CA ASP A 167 1.64 -1.65 6.20
C ASP A 167 2.17 -0.88 5.01
N LEU A 168 3.40 -0.38 5.16
CA LEU A 168 3.99 0.60 4.27
C LEU A 168 3.93 0.16 2.80
N ASP A 169 4.23 -1.11 2.56
CA ASP A 169 4.25 -1.71 1.23
C ASP A 169 2.86 -1.94 0.64
N HIS A 170 1.78 -1.84 1.41
CA HIS A 170 0.39 -1.87 0.92
C HIS A 170 -0.19 -0.48 0.65
N ILE A 171 0.50 0.59 1.05
CA ILE A 171 0.01 1.98 0.87
C ILE A 171 1.03 2.93 0.25
N ALA A 172 2.21 2.41 -0.14
CA ALA A 172 3.33 3.21 -0.63
C ALA A 172 2.97 4.04 -1.86
N GLY A 173 2.22 3.46 -2.80
CA GLY A 173 1.84 4.12 -4.06
C GLY A 173 0.55 4.95 -4.01
N LEU A 174 -0.05 5.16 -2.82
CA LEU A 174 -1.35 5.83 -2.72
C LEU A 174 -1.35 7.26 -3.29
N HIS A 175 -0.22 7.96 -3.22
CA HIS A 175 -0.13 9.31 -3.79
C HIS A 175 -0.29 9.26 -5.31
N GLU A 176 0.49 8.41 -5.96
CA GLU A 176 0.52 8.21 -7.41
C GLU A 176 -0.82 7.69 -7.93
N LEU A 177 -1.46 6.73 -7.24
CA LEU A 177 -2.78 6.24 -7.63
C LEU A 177 -3.85 7.35 -7.56
N ARG A 178 -3.77 8.24 -6.58
CA ARG A 178 -4.69 9.38 -6.47
C ARG A 178 -4.44 10.43 -7.55
N GLU A 179 -3.19 10.66 -7.93
CA GLU A 179 -2.89 11.53 -9.08
C GLU A 179 -3.42 10.93 -10.38
N ALA A 180 -3.34 9.61 -10.55
CA ALA A 180 -3.79 8.91 -11.75
C ALA A 180 -5.32 8.79 -11.87
N PHE A 181 -6.01 8.43 -10.77
CA PHE A 181 -7.45 8.15 -10.79
C PHE A 181 -8.32 9.28 -10.22
N GLY A 182 -7.70 10.33 -9.67
CA GLY A 182 -8.38 11.45 -9.03
C GLY A 182 -8.80 11.16 -7.58
N SER A 183 -9.74 11.96 -7.07
CA SER A 183 -10.18 11.94 -5.67
C SER A 183 -11.14 10.80 -5.33
N VAL A 184 -10.82 9.57 -5.74
CA VAL A 184 -11.57 8.37 -5.35
C VAL A 184 -11.46 8.12 -3.83
N PRO A 185 -12.50 7.56 -3.19
CA PRO A 185 -12.44 7.19 -1.78
C PRO A 185 -11.36 6.13 -1.53
N ILE A 186 -10.65 6.30 -0.41
CA ILE A 186 -9.75 5.29 0.14
C ILE A 186 -10.48 4.61 1.29
N ALA A 187 -10.82 3.33 1.12
CA ALA A 187 -11.55 2.55 2.10
C ALA A 187 -10.57 1.74 2.97
N VAL A 188 -10.68 1.87 4.28
CA VAL A 188 -9.81 1.20 5.25
C VAL A 188 -10.59 0.91 6.53
N HIS A 189 -10.20 -0.09 7.30
CA HIS A 189 -10.78 -0.33 8.61
C HIS A 189 -10.45 0.81 9.59
N ASP A 190 -11.42 1.20 10.44
CA ASP A 190 -11.28 2.36 11.33
C ASP A 190 -10.11 2.25 12.33
N ALA A 191 -9.72 1.03 12.71
CA ALA A 191 -8.56 0.78 13.57
C ALA A 191 -7.23 1.30 12.97
N GLU A 192 -7.16 1.45 11.66
CA GLU A 192 -5.98 1.90 10.92
C GLU A 192 -6.21 3.20 10.14
N ARG A 193 -7.40 3.79 10.21
CA ARG A 193 -7.76 5.03 9.50
C ARG A 193 -6.76 6.17 9.72
N HIS A 194 -6.25 6.31 10.94
CA HIS A 194 -5.30 7.35 11.31
C HIS A 194 -3.97 7.26 10.53
N VAL A 195 -3.59 6.07 10.04
CA VAL A 195 -2.36 5.88 9.25
C VAL A 195 -2.47 6.66 7.93
N VAL A 196 -3.62 6.51 7.26
CA VAL A 196 -3.89 7.12 5.96
C VAL A 196 -4.35 8.58 6.09
N ALA A 197 -5.20 8.87 7.08
CA ALA A 197 -5.72 10.22 7.29
C ALA A 197 -4.66 11.20 7.82
N GLU A 198 -3.74 10.73 8.68
CA GLU A 198 -2.75 11.58 9.33
C GLU A 198 -1.31 11.38 8.81
N GLY A 199 -1.05 10.36 7.98
CA GLY A 199 0.28 10.05 7.44
C GLY A 199 1.24 9.43 8.47
N LYS A 200 0.70 8.85 9.55
CA LYS A 200 1.48 8.21 10.62
C LYS A 200 1.73 6.75 10.24
N PRO A 201 2.96 6.22 10.39
CA PRO A 201 3.20 4.84 10.00
C PRO A 201 2.50 3.89 10.98
N LEU A 202 1.92 2.80 10.46
CA LEU A 202 1.34 1.74 11.28
C LEU A 202 2.38 1.13 12.22
N ARG A 203 3.61 0.93 11.70
CA ARG A 203 4.73 0.38 12.46
C ARG A 203 5.79 1.44 12.73
N ARG A 204 6.15 1.61 14.00
CA ARG A 204 6.99 2.72 14.49
C ARG A 204 8.44 2.64 13.99
N GLU A 205 8.87 1.47 13.52
CA GLU A 205 10.19 1.25 12.94
C GLU A 205 10.35 1.94 11.57
N PHE A 206 9.23 2.29 10.91
CA PHE A 206 9.23 3.01 9.64
C PHE A 206 9.01 4.51 9.85
N GLY A 207 9.49 5.30 8.88
CA GLY A 207 9.28 6.75 8.87
C GLY A 207 7.83 7.12 8.53
N PRO A 208 7.44 8.40 8.74
CA PRO A 208 6.12 8.88 8.35
C PRO A 208 5.86 8.69 6.86
N ILE A 209 4.60 8.43 6.55
CA ILE A 209 4.12 8.24 5.18
C ILE A 209 3.67 9.61 4.69
N ALA A 210 4.17 10.03 3.52
CA ALA A 210 3.97 11.38 3.03
C ALA A 210 2.49 11.68 2.67
N THR A 211 1.68 10.65 2.46
CA THR A 211 0.32 10.78 1.93
C THR A 211 -0.70 10.96 3.04
N GLN A 212 -1.15 12.20 3.25
CA GLN A 212 -2.39 12.49 3.98
C GLN A 212 -3.56 12.47 2.99
N VAL A 213 -4.63 11.74 3.36
CA VAL A 213 -5.82 11.60 2.52
C VAL A 213 -7.04 12.13 3.26
N ASP A 214 -7.80 13.00 2.61
CA ASP A 214 -9.01 13.61 3.19
C ASP A 214 -10.26 12.74 2.99
N ASN A 215 -10.30 11.94 1.92
CA ASN A 215 -11.44 11.10 1.55
C ASN A 215 -11.29 9.64 2.02
N VAL A 216 -11.10 9.46 3.33
CA VAL A 216 -10.97 8.13 3.95
C VAL A 216 -12.31 7.65 4.50
N VAL A 217 -12.75 6.49 4.02
CA VAL A 217 -14.04 5.85 4.39
C VAL A 217 -13.81 4.52 5.10
N SER A 218 -14.77 4.12 5.94
CA SER A 218 -14.64 2.94 6.80
C SER A 218 -15.03 1.66 6.07
N LEU A 219 -14.23 0.61 6.27
CA LEU A 219 -14.57 -0.79 6.00
C LEU A 219 -15.01 -1.43 7.31
N GLU A 220 -16.28 -1.79 7.42
CA GLU A 220 -16.89 -2.29 8.66
C GLU A 220 -17.20 -3.80 8.57
N ASP A 221 -16.86 -4.57 9.61
CA ASP A 221 -17.11 -6.02 9.66
C ASP A 221 -18.57 -6.39 9.38
N GLY A 222 -18.75 -7.41 8.54
CA GLY A 222 -20.07 -7.94 8.16
C GLY A 222 -20.92 -7.04 7.28
N LYS A 223 -20.40 -5.88 6.84
CA LYS A 223 -21.08 -4.98 5.91
C LYS A 223 -20.61 -5.16 4.48
N THR A 224 -21.45 -4.70 3.55
CA THR A 224 -21.09 -4.61 2.13
C THR A 224 -20.55 -3.22 1.81
N TYR A 225 -19.38 -3.15 1.18
CA TYR A 225 -18.84 -1.94 0.58
C TYR A 225 -19.03 -2.00 -0.95
N ARG A 226 -19.66 -0.98 -1.53
CA ARG A 226 -19.99 -0.94 -2.96
C ARG A 226 -19.02 -0.06 -3.74
N VAL A 227 -18.55 -0.58 -4.87
CA VAL A 227 -17.71 0.13 -5.83
C VAL A 227 -18.35 0.03 -7.20
N GLY A 228 -19.26 0.96 -7.50
CA GLY A 228 -20.05 0.85 -8.72
C GLY A 228 -20.95 -0.39 -8.71
N SER A 229 -20.79 -1.28 -9.69
CA SER A 229 -21.47 -2.59 -9.73
C SER A 229 -20.83 -3.67 -8.86
N LEU A 230 -19.63 -3.44 -8.31
CA LEU A 230 -18.95 -4.40 -7.44
C LEU A 230 -19.45 -4.30 -5.99
N GLU A 231 -19.70 -5.45 -5.36
CA GLU A 231 -20.13 -5.54 -3.96
C GLU A 231 -19.15 -6.41 -3.15
N PHE A 232 -18.38 -5.79 -2.25
CA PHE A 232 -17.45 -6.49 -1.37
C PHE A 232 -18.08 -6.70 0.00
N GLU A 233 -18.19 -7.96 0.45
CA GLU A 233 -18.44 -8.29 1.86
C GLU A 233 -17.13 -8.11 2.64
N ILE A 234 -17.19 -7.35 3.73
CA ILE A 234 -16.02 -7.04 4.55
C ILE A 234 -15.95 -8.02 5.72
N LEU A 235 -14.83 -8.73 5.84
CA LEU A 235 -14.54 -9.61 6.96
C LEU A 235 -13.38 -9.03 7.75
N HIS A 236 -13.59 -8.63 9.00
CA HIS A 236 -12.49 -8.18 9.85
C HIS A 236 -11.64 -9.38 10.27
N THR A 237 -10.36 -9.34 9.90
CA THR A 237 -9.36 -10.39 10.13
C THR A 237 -8.13 -9.79 10.78
N PRO A 238 -8.25 -9.30 12.03
CA PRO A 238 -7.13 -8.68 12.73
C PRO A 238 -6.09 -9.71 13.14
N GLY A 239 -4.90 -9.24 13.48
CA GLY A 239 -3.87 -10.03 14.10
C GLY A 239 -2.50 -9.78 13.49
N HIS A 240 -2.36 -9.82 12.16
CA HIS A 240 -1.16 -9.26 11.51
C HIS A 240 -1.05 -7.74 11.75
N SER A 241 -2.21 -7.09 11.68
CA SER A 241 -2.43 -5.69 12.02
C SER A 241 -3.81 -5.54 12.70
N PRO A 242 -4.06 -4.45 13.45
CA PRO A 242 -5.32 -4.29 14.20
C PRO A 242 -6.54 -4.06 13.31
N GLY A 243 -6.34 -3.47 12.13
CA GLY A 243 -7.38 -3.17 11.14
C GLY A 243 -7.35 -4.07 9.92
N GLY A 244 -6.63 -5.19 9.95
CA GLY A 244 -6.59 -6.15 8.84
C GLY A 244 -8.00 -6.63 8.46
N VAL A 245 -8.34 -6.55 7.17
CA VAL A 245 -9.60 -7.03 6.61
C VAL A 245 -9.35 -7.97 5.44
N THR A 246 -10.28 -8.91 5.26
CA THR A 246 -10.43 -9.68 4.04
C THR A 246 -11.61 -9.12 3.24
N LEU A 247 -11.37 -8.81 1.97
CA LEU A 247 -12.41 -8.34 1.04
C LEU A 247 -12.95 -9.55 0.26
N LYS A 248 -14.22 -9.85 0.44
CA LYS A 248 -14.87 -11.00 -0.20
C LYS A 248 -15.80 -10.55 -1.32
N ILE A 249 -15.66 -11.17 -2.49
CA ILE A 249 -16.55 -10.91 -3.64
C ILE A 249 -16.66 -12.16 -4.52
N ASP A 250 -17.89 -12.57 -4.85
CA ASP A 250 -18.18 -13.82 -5.59
C ASP A 250 -17.42 -15.03 -5.00
N GLY A 251 -16.53 -15.66 -5.79
CA GLY A 251 -15.71 -16.81 -5.38
C GLY A 251 -14.29 -16.44 -4.92
N TYR A 252 -14.04 -15.17 -4.57
CA TYR A 252 -12.71 -14.65 -4.28
C TYR A 252 -12.61 -14.00 -2.90
N LEU A 253 -11.44 -14.15 -2.28
CA LEU A 253 -11.05 -13.53 -1.01
C LEU A 253 -9.72 -12.80 -1.21
N PHE A 254 -9.69 -11.49 -0.95
CA PHE A 254 -8.47 -10.71 -0.89
C PHE A 254 -8.07 -10.54 0.57
N THR A 255 -7.11 -11.34 1.04
CA THR A 255 -6.84 -11.53 2.47
C THR A 255 -5.78 -10.61 3.04
N GLY A 256 -5.16 -9.77 2.20
CA GLY A 256 -3.95 -9.05 2.56
C GLY A 256 -2.95 -10.00 3.21
N ASP A 257 -2.45 -9.60 4.36
CA ASP A 257 -1.45 -10.35 5.12
C ASP A 257 -2.04 -11.25 6.21
N ALA A 258 -3.31 -11.66 6.09
CA ALA A 258 -3.88 -12.65 7.00
C ALA A 258 -3.44 -14.09 6.63
N LEU A 259 -3.77 -14.54 5.43
CA LEU A 259 -3.55 -15.91 4.94
C LEU A 259 -2.77 -15.89 3.63
N PHE A 260 -1.75 -16.73 3.53
CA PHE A 260 -0.94 -16.93 2.32
C PHE A 260 -1.01 -18.39 1.86
N ALA A 261 -0.53 -18.66 0.64
CA ALA A 261 -0.31 -20.02 0.18
C ALA A 261 0.72 -20.76 1.08
N GLY A 262 0.25 -21.68 1.92
CA GLY A 262 1.08 -22.46 2.84
C GLY A 262 1.69 -21.68 4.02
N SER A 263 1.22 -20.47 4.30
CA SER A 263 1.69 -19.65 5.42
C SER A 263 0.58 -18.75 5.96
N VAL A 264 0.86 -18.01 7.03
CA VAL A 264 0.00 -16.94 7.58
C VAL A 264 0.82 -15.66 7.76
N GLY A 265 0.13 -14.55 8.00
CA GLY A 265 0.71 -13.26 8.39
C GLY A 265 1.72 -13.38 9.53
N ARG A 266 2.76 -12.54 9.49
CA ARG A 266 3.58 -12.33 10.68
C ARG A 266 2.78 -11.59 11.75
N SER A 267 3.00 -11.95 13.00
CA SER A 267 2.28 -11.39 14.15
C SER A 267 3.20 -11.13 15.34
N ASP A 268 4.43 -10.68 15.04
CA ASP A 268 5.49 -10.35 16.00
C ASP A 268 5.75 -8.84 16.18
N PHE A 269 4.92 -7.99 15.59
CA PHE A 269 4.94 -6.55 15.76
C PHE A 269 4.24 -6.10 17.05
N ALA A 270 4.58 -4.91 17.55
CA ALA A 270 4.04 -4.38 18.80
C ALA A 270 2.50 -4.21 18.81
N ASN A 271 1.89 -4.05 17.63
CA ASN A 271 0.45 -3.88 17.42
C ASN A 271 -0.20 -5.09 16.73
N SER A 272 0.48 -6.23 16.70
CA SER A 272 -0.04 -7.49 16.16
C SER A 272 -0.41 -8.47 17.28
N ASP A 273 -1.26 -9.45 16.96
CA ASP A 273 -1.75 -10.48 17.87
C ASP A 273 -1.86 -11.82 17.13
N THR A 274 -1.05 -12.80 17.54
CA THR A 274 -1.00 -14.13 16.94
C THR A 274 -2.29 -14.91 17.18
N ALA A 275 -2.88 -14.80 18.38
CA ALA A 275 -4.11 -15.51 18.70
C ALA A 275 -5.27 -14.95 17.87
N ALA A 276 -5.39 -13.62 17.79
CA ALA A 276 -6.39 -12.96 16.96
C ALA A 276 -6.24 -13.34 15.48
N LEU A 277 -5.00 -13.40 14.96
CA LEU A 277 -4.74 -13.79 13.57
C LEU A 277 -5.26 -15.20 13.27
N LEU A 278 -4.85 -16.17 14.09
CA LEU A 278 -5.23 -17.57 13.87
C LEU A 278 -6.73 -17.79 14.09
N ASP A 279 -7.33 -17.13 15.07
CA ASP A 279 -8.78 -17.20 15.32
C ASP A 279 -9.58 -16.56 14.18
N GLY A 280 -9.12 -15.42 13.65
CA GLY A 280 -9.70 -14.76 12.48
C GLY A 280 -9.64 -15.65 11.24
N ILE A 281 -8.48 -16.24 10.95
CA ILE A 281 -8.33 -17.17 9.83
C ILE A 281 -9.27 -18.37 9.99
N ARG A 282 -9.31 -19.01 11.16
CA ARG A 282 -10.15 -20.20 11.40
C ARG A 282 -11.64 -19.88 11.32
N SER A 283 -12.09 -18.83 12.00
CA SER A 283 -13.51 -18.51 12.15
C SER A 283 -14.11 -17.83 10.92
N ARG A 284 -13.32 -17.00 10.21
CA ARG A 284 -13.81 -16.19 9.08
C ARG A 284 -13.41 -16.73 7.71
N LEU A 285 -12.18 -17.24 7.58
CA LEU A 285 -11.66 -17.68 6.27
C LEU A 285 -11.86 -19.18 6.05
N LEU A 286 -11.45 -20.04 6.98
CA LEU A 286 -11.57 -21.50 6.82
C LEU A 286 -13.02 -22.01 6.89
N SER A 287 -13.95 -21.16 7.38
CA SER A 287 -15.39 -21.39 7.35
C SER A 287 -16.03 -21.12 5.98
N GLN A 288 -15.30 -20.52 5.04
CA GLN A 288 -15.75 -20.33 3.66
C GLN A 288 -15.68 -21.62 2.83
N PRO A 289 -16.38 -21.69 1.68
CA PRO A 289 -16.30 -22.82 0.76
C PRO A 289 -14.87 -23.13 0.27
N ASP A 290 -14.59 -24.41 0.06
CA ASP A 290 -13.26 -24.93 -0.30
C ASP A 290 -12.72 -24.38 -1.63
N ASP A 291 -13.62 -24.05 -2.55
CA ASP A 291 -13.33 -23.56 -3.89
C ASP A 291 -13.11 -22.04 -3.94
N MET A 292 -13.30 -21.32 -2.84
CA MET A 292 -12.94 -19.90 -2.77
C MET A 292 -11.44 -19.72 -3.00
N ILE A 293 -11.12 -18.87 -3.97
CA ILE A 293 -9.75 -18.51 -4.33
C ILE A 293 -9.28 -17.39 -3.41
N VAL A 294 -8.09 -17.56 -2.86
CA VAL A 294 -7.43 -16.61 -1.96
C VAL A 294 -6.34 -15.87 -2.72
N TYR A 295 -6.46 -14.56 -2.77
CA TYR A 295 -5.48 -13.60 -3.26
C TYR A 295 -4.89 -12.85 -2.06
N SER A 296 -3.64 -13.13 -1.75
CA SER A 296 -2.97 -12.59 -0.57
C SER A 296 -2.12 -11.37 -0.88
N GLY A 297 -1.68 -10.66 0.16
CA GLY A 297 -0.80 -9.51 0.05
C GLY A 297 0.55 -9.84 -0.59
N HIS A 298 1.02 -11.08 -0.44
CA HIS A 298 2.25 -11.55 -1.05
C HIS A 298 2.11 -12.97 -1.58
N GLY A 299 2.95 -13.30 -2.58
CA GLY A 299 3.05 -14.66 -3.10
C GLY A 299 1.89 -15.08 -4.01
N PRO A 300 1.81 -16.39 -4.35
CA PRO A 300 0.82 -16.88 -5.30
C PRO A 300 -0.56 -17.06 -4.66
N ALA A 301 -1.59 -17.09 -5.50
CA ALA A 301 -2.94 -17.44 -5.08
C ALA A 301 -3.04 -18.89 -4.57
N THR A 302 -4.04 -19.14 -3.71
CA THR A 302 -4.36 -20.47 -3.17
C THR A 302 -5.89 -20.66 -3.06
N THR A 303 -6.36 -21.70 -2.39
CA THR A 303 -7.78 -21.89 -2.07
C THR A 303 -7.99 -22.21 -0.60
N ILE A 304 -9.18 -21.88 -0.08
CA ILE A 304 -9.54 -22.20 1.30
C ILE A 304 -9.45 -23.70 1.59
N GLY A 305 -9.90 -24.55 0.66
CA GLY A 305 -9.83 -26.00 0.80
C GLY A 305 -8.40 -26.53 0.87
N ARG A 306 -7.46 -25.89 0.15
CA ARG A 306 -6.03 -26.24 0.19
C ARG A 306 -5.41 -25.83 1.53
N GLU A 307 -5.62 -24.59 1.95
CA GLU A 307 -5.02 -24.07 3.18
C GLU A 307 -5.57 -24.76 4.42
N ARG A 308 -6.87 -25.08 4.46
CA ARG A 308 -7.46 -25.85 5.58
C ARG A 308 -6.78 -27.22 5.78
N LYS A 309 -6.35 -27.87 4.69
CA LYS A 309 -5.82 -29.23 4.72
C LYS A 309 -4.30 -29.29 4.89
N MET A 310 -3.58 -28.29 4.41
CA MET A 310 -2.13 -28.40 4.23
C MET A 310 -1.33 -27.27 4.86
N ASN A 311 -1.95 -26.17 5.31
CA ASN A 311 -1.22 -25.04 5.86
C ASN A 311 -0.63 -25.43 7.23
N PRO A 312 0.70 -25.47 7.39
CA PRO A 312 1.37 -25.98 8.59
C PRO A 312 1.12 -25.12 9.84
N PHE A 313 0.60 -23.90 9.68
CA PHE A 313 0.23 -23.01 10.78
C PHE A 313 -1.21 -23.24 11.28
N LEU A 314 -2.02 -23.95 10.49
CA LEU A 314 -3.46 -24.11 10.74
C LEU A 314 -3.83 -25.54 11.12
N VAL A 315 -3.02 -26.53 10.70
CA VAL A 315 -3.19 -27.94 11.08
C VAL A 315 -2.44 -28.24 12.38
N GLU A 316 -3.01 -29.07 13.25
CA GLU A 316 -2.27 -29.54 14.42
C GLU A 316 -1.13 -30.48 14.00
N PRO A 317 0.01 -30.47 14.71
CA PRO A 317 1.04 -31.47 14.49
C PRO A 317 0.47 -32.86 14.74
N THR A 318 0.43 -33.69 13.71
CA THR A 318 0.11 -35.12 13.81
C THR A 318 1.21 -35.89 14.51
#